data_AF-A0A9D7QKE7-F1
#
_entry.id   AF-A0A9D7QKE7-F1
#
_cell.length_a   1.000
_cell.length_b   1.000
_cell.length_c   1.000
_cell.angle_alpha   90.00
_cell.angle_beta   90.00
_cell.angle_gamma   90.00
#
_symmetry.space_group_name_H-M   'P 1'
#
loop_
_entity.id
_entity.type
_entity.pdbx_description
1 polymer ?
#
loop_
_entity_poly.entity_id
_entity_poly.type
_entity_poly.pdbx_seq_one_letter_code
_entity_poly.pdbx_strand_id
1 'polypeptide(L)'
;MPWSLENVLPCRRQLALESRLNALAVLDEAPGLAREIHDFLRGLAARDLSGSLLTRLIAAFNDRLTIRIIELTVRRHRMPRVSWCWLALGSEGRHEQTLVTDQDNGLVFSATDRDEADALRELFLPFAQDVNRRLADCGFPLCSGGIMAGNPAWCLSLEEWRQRFYEWVRRPEPEALLNASIFFDLSALYGDFDLGEELRSLILS
;
A
#
# COMPACT_ATOMS: atom_id res chain seq x y z
N MET A 1 7.31 7.82 13.23
CA MET A 1 6.30 6.74 13.17
C MET A 1 4.97 7.31 13.64
N PRO A 2 3.99 7.57 12.76
CA PRO A 2 2.82 8.35 13.16
C PRO A 2 1.74 7.53 13.90
N TRP A 3 1.81 6.20 13.92
CA TRP A 3 0.70 5.37 14.36
C TRP A 3 1.12 4.29 15.35
N SER A 4 1.17 4.67 16.63
CA SER A 4 1.21 3.73 17.73
C SER A 4 -0.20 3.28 18.09
N LEU A 5 -0.43 1.96 18.14
CA LEU A 5 -1.67 1.35 18.63
C LEU A 5 -1.78 1.39 20.17
N GLU A 6 -0.76 1.92 20.87
CA GLU A 6 -0.66 1.92 22.34
C GLU A 6 -1.85 2.60 23.05
N ASN A 7 -2.60 3.45 22.35
CA ASN A 7 -3.71 4.21 22.93
C ASN A 7 -5.11 3.67 22.59
N VAL A 8 -5.22 2.55 21.88
CA VAL A 8 -6.51 1.89 21.60
C VAL A 8 -6.61 0.64 22.46
N LEU A 9 -7.24 0.76 23.65
CA LEU A 9 -7.54 -0.29 24.64
C LEU A 9 -6.86 -1.65 24.37
N PRO A 10 -5.61 -1.88 24.82
CA PRO A 10 -4.86 -3.07 24.43
C PRO A 10 -5.50 -4.32 25.02
N CYS A 11 -6.27 -5.05 24.20
CA CYS A 11 -6.69 -6.39 24.56
C CYS A 11 -5.50 -7.34 24.37
N ARG A 12 -5.32 -8.33 25.25
CA ARG A 12 -4.19 -9.30 25.18
C ARG A 12 -4.04 -9.93 23.79
N ARG A 13 -5.16 -10.13 23.09
CA ARG A 13 -5.20 -10.71 21.74
C ARG A 13 -4.59 -9.77 20.68
N GLN A 14 -4.84 -8.46 20.78
CA GLN A 14 -4.24 -7.46 19.89
C GLN A 14 -2.71 -7.47 20.03
N LEU A 15 -2.19 -7.35 21.26
CA LEU A 15 -0.74 -7.36 21.53
C LEU A 15 -0.07 -8.65 21.03
N ALA A 16 -0.74 -9.79 21.16
CA ALA A 16 -0.25 -11.07 20.64
C ALA A 16 -0.16 -11.07 19.11
N LEU A 17 -1.17 -10.53 18.41
CA LEU A 17 -1.16 -10.41 16.94
C LEU A 17 -0.08 -9.43 16.47
N GLU A 18 0.06 -8.28 17.12
CA GLU A 18 1.13 -7.32 16.81
C GLU A 18 2.53 -7.95 16.98
N SER A 19 2.74 -8.69 18.08
CA SER A 19 3.99 -9.40 18.33
C SER A 19 4.30 -10.43 17.26
N ARG A 20 3.28 -11.19 16.82
CA ARG A 20 3.43 -12.18 15.74
C ARG A 20 3.68 -11.55 14.38
N LEU A 21 3.04 -10.42 14.08
CA LEU A 21 3.30 -9.65 12.87
C LEU A 21 4.76 -9.18 12.83
N ASN A 22 5.26 -8.63 13.93
CA ASN A 22 6.66 -8.20 14.02
C ASN A 22 7.64 -9.38 13.90
N ALA A 23 7.27 -10.55 14.41
CA ALA A 23 8.08 -11.77 14.38
C ALA A 23 7.98 -12.55 13.06
N LEU A 24 7.01 -12.25 12.19
CA LEU A 24 6.79 -12.97 10.92
C LEU A 24 8.06 -12.92 10.07
N ALA A 25 8.70 -14.06 9.83
CA ALA A 25 9.96 -14.13 9.09
C ALA A 25 9.86 -14.88 7.75
N VAL A 26 8.80 -15.68 7.59
CA VAL A 26 8.57 -16.54 6.43
C VAL A 26 7.27 -16.09 5.75
N LEU A 27 7.36 -15.75 4.46
CA LEU A 27 6.19 -15.24 3.71
C LEU A 27 5.06 -16.25 3.60
N ASP A 28 5.36 -17.55 3.60
CA ASP A 28 4.35 -18.62 3.49
C ASP A 28 3.44 -18.70 4.74
N GLU A 29 3.87 -18.10 5.87
CA GLU A 29 3.06 -17.98 7.09
C GLU A 29 2.13 -16.76 7.07
N ALA A 30 2.35 -15.80 6.16
CA ALA A 30 1.58 -14.54 6.11
C ALA A 30 0.07 -14.77 5.91
N PRO A 31 -0.40 -15.67 5.03
CA PRO A 31 -1.84 -15.94 4.87
C PRO A 31 -2.51 -16.45 6.15
N GLY A 32 -1.79 -17.24 6.95
CA GLY A 32 -2.27 -17.74 8.24
C GLY A 32 -2.47 -16.59 9.23
N LEU A 33 -1.45 -15.73 9.37
CA LEU A 33 -1.53 -14.56 10.24
C LEU A 33 -2.61 -13.57 9.79
N ALA A 34 -2.74 -13.31 8.49
CA ALA A 34 -3.76 -12.43 7.93
C ALA A 34 -5.17 -12.88 8.31
N ARG A 35 -5.44 -14.19 8.21
CA ARG A 35 -6.72 -14.78 8.62
C ARG A 35 -7.01 -14.54 10.10
N GLU A 36 -6.02 -14.71 10.96
CA GLU A 36 -6.17 -14.49 12.40
C GLU A 36 -6.42 -13.03 12.76
N ILE A 37 -5.77 -12.10 12.04
CA ILE A 37 -6.02 -10.65 12.12
C ILE A 37 -7.46 -10.35 11.69
N HIS A 38 -7.89 -10.85 10.53
CA HIS A 38 -9.26 -10.63 10.03
C HIS A 38 -10.33 -11.21 10.97
N ASP A 39 -10.11 -12.39 11.55
CA ASP A 39 -11.04 -12.99 12.52
C ASP A 39 -11.10 -12.20 13.82
N PHE A 40 -9.96 -11.65 14.26
CA PHE A 40 -9.91 -10.74 15.40
C PHE A 40 -10.70 -9.45 15.13
N LEU A 41 -10.46 -8.79 14.00
CA LEU A 41 -11.14 -7.56 13.60
C LEU A 41 -12.64 -7.77 13.40
N ARG A 42 -13.06 -8.90 12.80
CA ARG A 42 -14.47 -9.29 12.68
C ARG A 42 -15.11 -9.50 14.06
N GLY A 43 -14.37 -10.11 14.99
CA GLY A 43 -14.82 -10.26 16.38
C GLY A 43 -14.99 -8.92 17.10
N LEU A 44 -14.17 -7.91 16.78
CA LEU A 44 -14.35 -6.55 17.28
C LEU A 44 -15.57 -5.86 16.66
N ALA A 45 -15.83 -6.07 15.36
CA ALA A 45 -16.98 -5.51 14.66
C ALA A 45 -18.33 -5.97 15.23
N ALA A 46 -18.38 -7.17 15.83
CA ALA A 46 -19.56 -7.69 16.51
C ALA A 46 -19.79 -7.08 17.91
N ARG A 47 -18.87 -6.22 18.38
CA ARG A 47 -18.98 -5.49 19.64
C ARG A 47 -19.40 -4.06 19.31
N ASP A 48 -20.05 -3.38 20.24
CA ASP A 48 -20.59 -2.02 20.09
C ASP A 48 -19.48 -0.94 20.06
N LEU A 49 -18.44 -1.17 19.25
CA LEU A 49 -17.35 -0.24 18.99
C LEU A 49 -17.80 0.79 17.96
N SER A 50 -17.30 2.00 18.10
CA SER A 50 -17.48 3.02 17.06
C SER A 50 -16.93 2.52 15.72
N GLY A 51 -17.71 2.68 14.65
CA GLY A 51 -17.29 2.30 13.30
C GLY A 51 -15.98 2.95 12.88
N SER A 52 -15.75 4.22 13.25
CA SER A 52 -14.50 4.93 12.94
C SER A 52 -13.29 4.33 13.66
N LEU A 53 -13.46 3.87 14.90
CA LEU A 53 -12.40 3.19 15.64
C LEU A 53 -12.08 1.82 15.00
N LEU A 54 -13.11 1.08 14.61
CA LEU A 54 -12.94 -0.21 13.95
C LEU A 54 -12.21 -0.05 12.61
N THR A 55 -12.62 0.88 11.76
CA THR A 55 -11.98 1.16 10.47
C THR A 55 -10.50 1.52 10.66
N ARG A 56 -10.18 2.37 11.64
CA ARG A 56 -8.78 2.71 11.96
C ARG A 56 -7.96 1.51 12.43
N LEU A 57 -8.55 0.61 13.22
CA LEU A 57 -7.89 -0.62 13.64
C LEU A 57 -7.65 -1.56 12.46
N ILE A 58 -8.62 -1.69 11.57
CA ILE A 58 -8.49 -2.49 10.34
C ILE A 58 -7.33 -1.94 9.50
N ALA A 59 -7.36 -0.63 9.18
CA ALA A 59 -6.32 0.01 8.39
C ALA A 59 -4.93 -0.16 9.01
N ALA A 60 -4.80 0.07 10.32
CA ALA A 60 -3.51 -0.08 11.00
C ALA A 60 -2.93 -1.51 10.96
N PHE A 61 -3.78 -2.55 11.07
CA PHE A 61 -3.32 -3.92 10.94
C PHE A 61 -2.98 -4.28 9.50
N ASN A 62 -3.79 -3.82 8.54
CA ASN A 62 -3.56 -4.05 7.12
C ASN A 62 -2.25 -3.39 6.66
N ASP A 63 -2.03 -2.11 6.96
CA ASP A 63 -0.81 -1.37 6.64
C ASP A 63 0.43 -2.09 7.18
N ARG A 64 0.40 -2.52 8.44
CA ARG A 64 1.52 -3.25 9.06
C ARG A 64 1.78 -4.59 8.38
N LEU A 65 0.74 -5.31 8.01
CA LEU A 65 0.87 -6.59 7.30
C LEU A 65 1.44 -6.36 5.90
N THR A 66 0.95 -5.35 5.17
CA THR A 66 1.44 -4.93 3.85
C THR A 66 2.92 -4.55 3.91
N ILE A 67 3.29 -3.68 4.85
CA ILE A 67 4.69 -3.29 5.10
C ILE A 67 5.54 -4.53 5.36
N ARG A 68 5.09 -5.45 6.21
CA ARG A 68 5.87 -6.66 6.53
C ARG A 68 6.03 -7.58 5.32
N ILE A 69 4.99 -7.73 4.50
CA ILE A 69 5.05 -8.49 3.24
C ILE A 69 6.05 -7.84 2.29
N ILE A 70 6.03 -6.52 2.14
CA ILE A 70 6.98 -5.77 1.32
C ILE A 70 8.42 -6.00 1.82
N GLU A 71 8.70 -5.82 3.10
CA GLU A 71 10.02 -6.02 3.72
C GLU A 71 10.61 -7.40 3.43
N LEU A 72 9.78 -8.45 3.58
CA LEU A 72 10.21 -9.82 3.36
C LEU A 72 10.36 -10.14 1.88
N THR A 73 9.50 -9.56 1.03
CA THR A 73 9.54 -9.76 -0.42
C THR A 73 10.77 -9.08 -1.03
N VAL A 74 11.09 -7.84 -0.63
CA VAL A 74 12.30 -7.11 -1.07
C VAL A 74 13.56 -7.98 -0.95
N ARG A 75 13.70 -8.77 0.13
CA ARG A 75 14.86 -9.63 0.38
C ARG A 75 15.02 -10.78 -0.63
N ARG A 76 13.96 -11.10 -1.37
CA ARG A 76 13.93 -12.18 -2.37
C ARG A 76 14.20 -11.68 -3.79
N HIS A 77 14.23 -10.36 -3.98
CA HIS A 77 14.41 -9.72 -5.29
C HIS A 77 15.72 -8.93 -5.33
N ARG A 78 16.28 -8.79 -6.54
CA ARG A 78 17.46 -7.94 -6.76
C ARG A 78 17.02 -6.51 -6.98
N MET A 79 16.77 -5.80 -5.87
CA MET A 79 16.30 -4.43 -5.95
C MET A 79 17.40 -3.47 -6.44
N PRO A 80 17.08 -2.53 -7.34
CA PRO A 80 18.01 -1.48 -7.72
C PRO A 80 18.32 -0.55 -6.54
N ARG A 81 19.50 0.09 -6.55
CA ARG A 81 19.97 1.00 -5.49
C ARG A 81 19.53 2.45 -5.71
N VAL A 82 18.32 2.63 -6.21
CA VAL A 82 17.70 3.95 -6.38
C VAL A 82 16.67 4.18 -5.28
N SER A 83 16.33 5.42 -5.00
CA SER A 83 15.19 5.74 -4.15
C SER A 83 13.89 5.25 -4.80
N TRP A 84 13.04 4.62 -4.01
CA TRP A 84 11.71 4.18 -4.44
C TRP A 84 10.76 4.14 -3.25
N CYS A 85 9.47 4.31 -3.52
CA CYS A 85 8.41 4.29 -2.52
C CYS A 85 7.24 3.45 -3.02
N TRP A 86 6.73 2.58 -2.14
CA TRP A 86 5.42 1.97 -2.27
C TRP A 86 4.36 2.94 -1.77
N LEU A 87 3.35 3.16 -2.61
CA LEU A 87 2.27 4.11 -2.38
C LEU A 87 1.00 3.33 -2.05
N ALA A 88 0.35 3.70 -0.96
CA ALA A 88 -1.03 3.35 -0.69
C ALA A 88 -1.94 4.38 -1.38
N LEU A 89 -3.00 3.90 -2.03
CA LEU A 89 -3.96 4.72 -2.76
C LEU A 89 -5.38 4.42 -2.29
N GLY A 90 -6.33 5.25 -2.72
CA GLY A 90 -7.75 5.01 -2.43
C GLY A 90 -8.03 4.83 -0.93
N SER A 91 -8.77 3.78 -0.57
CA SER A 91 -9.16 3.54 0.82
C SER A 91 -7.98 3.17 1.75
N GLU A 92 -6.91 2.57 1.22
CA GLU A 92 -5.67 2.30 1.96
C GLU A 92 -4.97 3.63 2.26
N GLY A 93 -4.87 4.50 1.24
CA GLY A 93 -4.28 5.84 1.39
C GLY A 93 -5.03 6.75 2.38
N ARG A 94 -6.37 6.64 2.46
CA ARG A 94 -7.18 7.37 3.47
C ARG A 94 -7.20 6.72 4.85
N HIS A 95 -6.60 5.55 5.03
CA HIS A 95 -6.76 4.72 6.23
C HIS A 95 -8.23 4.38 6.55
N GLU A 96 -9.03 4.16 5.51
CA GLU A 96 -10.47 3.89 5.56
C GLU A 96 -10.82 2.45 5.14
N GLN A 97 -9.83 1.55 5.14
CA GLN A 97 -10.04 0.14 4.76
C GLN A 97 -11.09 -0.54 5.65
N THR A 98 -11.93 -1.35 5.00
CA THR A 98 -12.92 -2.20 5.69
C THR A 98 -12.46 -3.65 5.75
N LEU A 99 -13.27 -4.54 6.35
CA LEU A 99 -12.98 -5.98 6.39
C LEU A 99 -12.91 -6.63 5.00
N VAL A 100 -13.50 -5.98 3.99
CA VAL A 100 -13.40 -6.37 2.59
C VAL A 100 -12.80 -5.19 1.86
N THR A 101 -11.51 -5.30 1.52
CA THR A 101 -10.78 -4.29 0.76
C THR A 101 -10.00 -5.00 -0.34
N ASP A 102 -10.03 -4.45 -1.55
CA ASP A 102 -9.07 -4.80 -2.59
C ASP A 102 -7.80 -3.96 -2.44
N GLN A 103 -6.86 -4.18 -3.38
CA GLN A 103 -5.56 -3.54 -3.40
C GLN A 103 -5.54 -2.30 -4.29
N ASP A 104 -5.31 -1.12 -3.72
CA ASP A 104 -5.04 0.09 -4.47
C ASP A 104 -3.65 0.61 -4.11
N ASN A 105 -2.65 0.31 -4.96
CA ASN A 105 -1.27 0.70 -4.69
C ASN A 105 -0.49 1.09 -5.96
N GLY A 106 0.59 1.83 -5.75
CA GLY A 106 1.52 2.24 -6.79
C GLY A 106 2.97 2.16 -6.32
N LEU A 107 3.90 2.32 -7.26
CA LEU A 107 5.32 2.43 -6.97
C LEU A 107 5.89 3.65 -7.70
N VAL A 108 6.56 4.51 -6.95
CA VAL A 108 7.35 5.64 -7.48
C VAL A 108 8.83 5.36 -7.27
N PHE A 109 9.66 5.72 -8.24
CA PHE A 109 11.12 5.62 -8.11
C PHE A 109 11.83 6.80 -8.77
N SER A 110 13.07 7.06 -8.34
CA SER A 110 13.93 8.06 -8.96
C SER A 110 14.61 7.49 -10.21
N ALA A 111 14.64 8.27 -11.28
CA ALA A 111 15.38 8.00 -12.51
C ALA A 111 15.88 9.33 -13.09
N THR A 112 17.03 9.32 -13.77
CA THR A 112 17.65 10.50 -14.38
C THR A 112 17.05 10.84 -15.73
N ASP A 113 16.56 9.84 -16.46
CA ASP A 113 15.94 9.97 -17.77
C ASP A 113 14.97 8.82 -18.05
N ARG A 114 14.35 8.85 -19.24
CA ARG A 114 13.36 7.86 -19.67
C ARG A 114 13.97 6.47 -19.89
N ASP A 115 15.19 6.39 -20.40
CA ASP A 115 15.83 5.10 -20.69
C ASP A 115 16.18 4.38 -19.39
N GLU A 116 16.69 5.12 -18.39
CA GLU A 116 16.88 4.60 -17.04
C GLU A 116 15.55 4.23 -16.39
N ALA A 117 14.50 5.04 -16.57
CA ALA A 117 13.19 4.75 -16.00
C ALA A 117 12.61 3.43 -16.53
N ASP A 118 12.74 3.19 -17.83
CA ASP A 118 12.28 1.95 -18.47
C ASP A 118 13.07 0.74 -17.95
N ALA A 119 14.39 0.84 -17.84
CA ALA A 119 15.24 -0.23 -17.30
C ALA A 119 14.96 -0.51 -15.81
N LEU A 120 14.76 0.52 -14.98
CA LEU A 120 14.43 0.36 -13.57
C LEU A 120 13.05 -0.28 -13.39
N ARG A 121 12.07 0.09 -14.21
CA ARG A 121 10.72 -0.50 -14.16
C ARG A 121 10.74 -1.99 -14.42
N GLU A 122 11.55 -2.46 -15.37
CA GLU A 122 11.75 -3.90 -15.62
C GLU A 122 12.27 -4.66 -14.39
N LEU A 123 13.06 -3.99 -13.53
CA LEU A 123 13.56 -4.56 -12.28
C LEU A 123 12.51 -4.50 -11.15
N PHE A 124 11.69 -3.45 -11.10
CA PHE A 124 10.66 -3.28 -10.07
C PHE A 124 9.42 -4.15 -10.30
N LEU A 125 9.01 -4.36 -11.55
CA LEU A 125 7.77 -5.07 -11.86
C LEU A 125 7.70 -6.49 -11.28
N PRO A 126 8.72 -7.37 -11.42
CA PRO A 126 8.69 -8.70 -10.82
C PRO A 126 8.53 -8.66 -9.29
N PHE A 127 9.16 -7.69 -8.64
CA PHE A 127 9.04 -7.46 -7.20
C PHE A 127 7.61 -7.02 -6.84
N ALA A 128 7.09 -6.00 -7.50
CA ALA A 128 5.78 -5.45 -7.20
C ALA A 128 4.65 -6.46 -7.45
N GLN A 129 4.74 -7.20 -8.56
CA GLN A 129 3.82 -8.30 -8.85
C GLN A 129 3.88 -9.42 -7.79
N ASP A 130 5.06 -9.69 -7.22
CA ASP A 130 5.19 -10.66 -6.13
C ASP A 130 4.55 -10.17 -4.84
N VAL A 131 4.70 -8.89 -4.51
CA VAL A 131 3.99 -8.26 -3.38
C VAL A 131 2.48 -8.36 -3.60
N ASN A 132 1.96 -7.95 -4.77
CA ASN A 132 0.51 -7.98 -5.05
C ASN A 132 -0.07 -9.39 -4.97
N ARG A 133 0.65 -10.42 -5.44
CA ARG A 133 0.24 -11.83 -5.28
C ARG A 133 0.21 -12.28 -3.83
N ARG A 134 1.23 -11.93 -3.03
CA ARG A 134 1.29 -12.27 -1.60
C ARG A 134 0.19 -11.60 -0.79
N LEU A 135 -0.16 -10.37 -1.14
CA LEU A 135 -1.31 -9.66 -0.58
C LEU A 135 -2.62 -10.40 -0.96
N ALA A 136 -2.77 -10.84 -2.20
CA ALA A 136 -3.91 -11.65 -2.62
C ALA A 136 -4.02 -12.95 -1.82
N ASP A 137 -2.91 -13.65 -1.58
CA ASP A 137 -2.88 -14.85 -0.72
C ASP A 137 -3.28 -14.54 0.73
N CYS A 138 -3.05 -13.32 1.20
CA CYS A 138 -3.46 -12.83 2.52
C CYS A 138 -4.92 -12.35 2.59
N GLY A 139 -5.66 -12.43 1.49
CA GLY A 139 -7.08 -12.06 1.43
C GLY A 139 -7.35 -10.63 0.99
N PHE A 140 -6.35 -9.93 0.44
CA PHE A 140 -6.53 -8.65 -0.25
C PHE A 140 -6.68 -8.90 -1.75
N PRO A 141 -7.91 -9.09 -2.28
CA PRO A 141 -8.11 -9.40 -3.71
C PRO A 141 -7.41 -8.38 -4.63
N LEU A 142 -6.95 -8.87 -5.78
CA LEU A 142 -6.40 -8.02 -6.83
C LEU A 142 -7.48 -7.01 -7.27
N CYS A 143 -7.09 -5.74 -7.43
CA CYS A 143 -8.02 -4.71 -7.89
C CYS A 143 -8.48 -4.99 -9.32
N SER A 144 -9.80 -5.02 -9.50
CA SER A 144 -10.44 -5.28 -10.81
C SER A 144 -10.16 -4.19 -11.85
N GLY A 145 -9.90 -2.95 -11.40
CA GLY A 145 -9.44 -1.84 -12.24
C GLY A 145 -7.94 -1.86 -12.52
N GLY A 146 -7.19 -2.79 -11.93
CA GLY A 146 -5.75 -2.95 -12.18
C GLY A 146 -4.87 -1.87 -11.55
N ILE A 147 -5.36 -1.14 -10.55
CA ILE A 147 -4.63 -0.08 -9.82
C ILE A 147 -3.67 -0.71 -8.80
N MET A 148 -2.59 -1.28 -9.30
CA MET A 148 -1.60 -1.99 -8.49
C MET A 148 -0.18 -1.71 -8.99
N ALA A 149 0.78 -1.64 -8.08
CA ALA A 149 2.20 -1.43 -8.38
C ALA A 149 2.79 -2.47 -9.34
N GLY A 150 2.24 -3.69 -9.39
CA GLY A 150 2.64 -4.73 -10.35
C GLY A 150 2.19 -4.49 -11.79
N ASN A 151 1.39 -3.46 -12.05
CA ASN A 151 1.00 -3.01 -13.38
C ASN A 151 1.96 -1.87 -13.82
N PRO A 152 2.58 -1.95 -15.01
CA PRO A 152 3.47 -0.91 -15.53
C PRO A 152 2.86 0.50 -15.55
N ALA A 153 1.54 0.61 -15.65
CA ALA A 153 0.83 1.88 -15.61
C ALA A 153 0.95 2.63 -14.27
N TRP A 154 1.31 1.91 -13.19
CA TRP A 154 1.40 2.40 -11.80
C TRP A 154 2.76 2.09 -11.14
N CYS A 155 3.74 1.66 -11.94
CA CYS A 155 5.14 1.50 -11.55
C CYS A 155 5.95 2.51 -12.36
N LEU A 156 6.01 3.74 -11.89
CA LEU A 156 6.48 4.88 -12.69
C LEU A 156 7.62 5.60 -11.99
N SER A 157 8.48 6.24 -12.78
CA SER A 157 9.41 7.23 -12.23
C SER A 157 8.65 8.44 -11.68
N LEU A 158 9.31 9.21 -10.81
CA LEU A 158 8.76 10.46 -10.27
C LEU A 158 8.30 11.43 -11.37
N GLU A 159 9.11 11.58 -12.43
CA GLU A 159 8.76 12.45 -13.57
C GLU A 159 7.53 11.95 -14.33
N GLU A 160 7.39 10.64 -14.52
CA GLU A 160 6.22 10.05 -15.18
C GLU A 160 4.95 10.20 -14.35
N TRP A 161 5.02 10.02 -13.04
CA TRP A 161 3.91 10.33 -12.12
C TRP A 161 3.50 11.81 -12.23
N ARG A 162 4.48 12.73 -12.21
CA ARG A 162 4.23 14.15 -12.37
C ARG A 162 3.53 14.47 -13.70
N GLN A 163 3.98 13.89 -14.80
CA GLN A 163 3.33 14.04 -16.10
C GLN A 163 1.89 13.51 -16.08
N ARG A 164 1.65 12.35 -15.48
CA ARG A 164 0.33 11.76 -15.34
C ARG A 164 -0.63 12.68 -14.58
N PHE A 165 -0.19 13.27 -13.46
CA PHE A 165 -1.01 14.21 -12.70
C PHE A 165 -1.32 15.48 -13.50
N TYR A 166 -0.33 16.04 -14.20
CA TYR A 166 -0.58 17.19 -15.09
C TYR A 166 -1.60 16.89 -16.19
N GLU A 167 -1.58 15.67 -16.75
CA GLU A 167 -2.54 15.26 -17.76
C GLU A 167 -3.96 15.17 -17.20
N TRP A 168 -4.15 14.60 -16.01
CA TRP A 168 -5.46 14.52 -15.37
C TRP A 168 -6.05 15.90 -15.07
N VAL A 169 -5.23 16.86 -14.63
CA VAL A 169 -5.66 18.24 -14.41
C VAL A 169 -6.04 18.93 -15.72
N ARG A 170 -5.27 18.72 -16.80
CA ARG A 170 -5.49 19.39 -18.09
C ARG A 170 -6.61 18.79 -18.92
N ARG A 171 -6.89 17.50 -18.76
CA ARG A 171 -7.89 16.75 -19.54
C ARG A 171 -8.74 15.90 -18.60
N PRO A 172 -9.71 16.49 -17.89
CA PRO A 172 -10.56 15.78 -16.94
C PRO A 172 -11.63 14.95 -17.68
N GLU A 173 -11.20 13.98 -18.48
CA GLU A 173 -12.08 12.95 -18.99
C GLU A 173 -12.58 12.06 -17.83
N PRO A 174 -13.71 11.34 -17.97
CA PRO A 174 -14.29 10.58 -16.87
C PRO A 174 -13.32 9.60 -16.18
N GLU A 175 -12.44 8.97 -16.95
CA GLU A 175 -11.39 8.08 -16.42
C GLU A 175 -10.30 8.86 -15.66
N ALA A 176 -9.93 10.05 -16.14
CA ALA A 176 -9.00 10.93 -15.44
C ALA A 176 -9.59 11.44 -14.11
N LEU A 177 -10.89 11.71 -14.05
CA LEU A 177 -11.58 12.10 -12.81
C LEU A 177 -11.66 10.96 -11.78
N LEU A 178 -11.93 9.73 -12.24
CA LEU A 178 -11.93 8.55 -11.39
C LEU A 178 -10.52 8.23 -10.86
N ASN A 179 -9.51 8.31 -11.72
CA ASN A 179 -8.13 8.12 -11.29
C ASN A 179 -7.73 9.23 -10.32
N ALA A 180 -7.99 10.50 -10.65
CA ALA A 180 -7.64 11.62 -9.79
C ALA A 180 -8.19 11.44 -8.37
N SER A 181 -9.46 11.02 -8.19
CA SER A 181 -10.01 10.80 -6.84
C SER A 181 -9.30 9.71 -6.05
N ILE A 182 -8.78 8.66 -6.71
CA ILE A 182 -8.01 7.59 -6.07
C ILE A 182 -6.59 8.06 -5.71
N PHE A 183 -6.00 8.92 -6.55
CA PHE A 183 -4.63 9.42 -6.39
C PHE A 183 -4.53 10.66 -5.49
N PHE A 184 -5.60 11.43 -5.30
CA PHE A 184 -5.67 12.49 -4.29
C PHE A 184 -5.46 11.95 -2.86
N ASP A 185 -5.75 10.67 -2.66
CA ASP A 185 -5.60 9.97 -1.38
C ASP A 185 -4.24 9.28 -1.23
N LEU A 186 -3.28 9.59 -2.08
CA LEU A 186 -1.94 8.99 -2.03
C LEU A 186 -1.28 9.19 -0.66
N SER A 187 -0.72 8.09 -0.14
CA SER A 187 0.08 8.05 1.08
C SER A 187 1.32 7.17 0.89
N ALA A 188 2.47 7.63 1.37
CA ALA A 188 3.71 6.85 1.38
C ALA A 188 3.61 5.72 2.42
N LEU A 189 3.78 4.47 2.00
CA LEU A 189 3.66 3.30 2.89
C LEU A 189 4.99 2.65 3.22
N TYR A 190 5.91 2.53 2.26
CA TYR A 190 7.21 1.89 2.46
C TYR A 190 8.27 2.43 1.49
N GLY A 191 9.54 2.50 1.91
CA GLY A 191 10.66 2.94 1.08
C GLY A 191 11.11 4.36 1.41
N ASP A 192 11.36 5.18 0.38
CA ASP A 192 11.73 6.59 0.50
C ASP A 192 10.48 7.47 0.53
N PHE A 193 10.09 7.93 1.71
CA PHE A 193 8.83 8.65 1.92
C PHE A 193 8.86 10.04 1.29
N ASP A 194 10.04 10.62 1.05
CA ASP A 194 10.16 11.93 0.43
C ASP A 194 9.60 11.92 -1.00
N LEU A 195 9.72 10.81 -1.73
CA LEU A 195 9.11 10.65 -3.06
C LEU A 195 7.57 10.69 -3.00
N GLY A 196 6.98 10.04 -1.99
CA GLY A 196 5.53 10.06 -1.81
C GLY A 196 5.01 11.44 -1.41
N GLU A 197 5.72 12.14 -0.52
CA GLU A 197 5.36 13.50 -0.10
C GLU A 197 5.55 14.53 -1.24
N GLU A 198 6.56 14.34 -2.10
CA GLU A 198 6.74 15.17 -3.30
C GLU A 198 5.54 15.02 -4.25
N LEU A 199 5.12 13.78 -4.52
CA LEU A 199 3.93 13.51 -5.33
C LEU A 199 2.67 14.12 -4.72
N ARG A 200 2.47 13.96 -3.41
CA ARG A 200 1.33 14.53 -2.70
C ARG A 200 1.31 16.05 -2.76
N SER A 201 2.48 16.70 -2.66
CA SER A 201 2.60 18.15 -2.76
C SER A 201 2.24 18.67 -4.15
N LEU A 202 2.60 17.94 -5.21
CA LEU A 202 2.25 18.28 -6.60
C LEU A 202 0.74 18.22 -6.86
N ILE A 203 0.02 17.38 -6.14
CA ILE A 203 -1.43 17.22 -6.27
C ILE A 203 -2.18 18.38 -5.58
N LEU A 204 -1.63 18.91 -4.48
CA LEU A 204 -2.25 19.95 -3.66
C LEU A 204 -1.94 21.38 -4.12
N SER A 205 -1.03 21.55 -5.09
CA SER A 205 -0.61 22.83 -5.67
C SER A 205 -1.41 23.21 -6.91
#